data_AF-A0A6G9CUN6-F1
#
_entry.id   AF-A0A6G9CUN6-F1
#
_cell.length_a   1.000
_cell.length_b   1.000
_cell.length_c   1.000
_cell.angle_alpha   90.00
_cell.angle_beta   90.00
_cell.angle_gamma   90.00
#
_symmetry.space_group_name_H-M   'P 1'
#
loop_
_entity.id
_entity.type
_entity.pdbx_description
1 polymer ?
#
loop_
_entity_poly.entity_id
_entity_poly.type
_entity_poly.pdbx_seq_one_letter_code
_entity_poly.pdbx_strand_id
1 'polypeptide(L)' 'MIYGADYLEPSTLARLRNRNLGHKQSMALREYALGMEAVSRLVDREPLWRAHQAVFAVLALESEPVDPRL' A
#
# COMPACT_ATOMS: atom_id res chain seq x y z
N MET A 1 17.96 5.71 -8.76
CA MET A 1 16.97 5.14 -9.69
C MET A 1 16.46 3.82 -9.12
N ILE A 2 15.15 3.54 -9.18
CA ILE A 2 14.49 2.42 -8.48
C ILE A 2 14.87 1.02 -9.03
N TYR A 3 15.20 0.92 -10.32
CA TYR A 3 15.37 -0.38 -11.01
C TYR A 3 16.83 -0.74 -11.39
N GLY A 4 17.82 0.07 -11.00
CA GLY A 4 19.22 -0.12 -11.43
C GLY A 4 19.51 0.48 -12.82
N ALA A 5 20.79 0.53 -13.20
CA ALA A 5 21.23 1.13 -14.46
C ALA A 5 21.00 0.22 -15.68
N ASP A 6 20.91 -1.10 -15.45
CA ASP A 6 20.72 -2.18 -16.41
C ASP A 6 19.24 -2.46 -16.74
N TYR A 7 18.30 -1.66 -16.22
CA TYR A 7 16.86 -1.94 -16.34
C TYR A 7 16.32 -1.97 -17.79
N LEU A 8 17.05 -1.35 -18.73
CA LEU A 8 16.72 -1.35 -20.16
C LEU A 8 17.25 -2.59 -20.90
N GLU A 9 18.09 -3.42 -20.27
CA GLU A 9 18.53 -4.68 -20.88
C GLU A 9 17.31 -5.59 -21.13
N PRO A 10 17.19 -6.19 -22.34
CA PRO A 10 15.99 -6.94 -22.72
C PRO A 10 15.59 -8.05 -21.74
N SER A 11 16.57 -8.73 -21.14
CA SER A 11 16.39 -9.76 -20.12
C SER A 11 15.82 -9.19 -18.81
N THR A 12 16.37 -8.07 -18.33
CA THR A 12 15.92 -7.37 -17.13
C THR A 12 14.53 -6.79 -17.33
N LEU A 13 14.29 -6.13 -18.47
CA LEU A 13 13.00 -5.53 -18.81
C LEU A 13 11.88 -6.57 -18.93
N ALA A 14 12.14 -7.72 -19.56
CA ALA A 14 11.17 -8.82 -19.64
C ALA A 14 10.76 -9.33 -18.24
N ARG A 15 11.72 -9.46 -17.32
CA ARG A 15 11.46 -9.84 -15.92
C ARG A 15 10.68 -8.76 -15.15
N LEU A 16 10.96 -7.49 -15.38
CA LEU A 16 10.24 -6.37 -14.75
C LEU A 16 8.77 -6.30 -15.19
N ARG A 17 8.48 -6.60 -16.47
CA ARG A 17 7.10 -6.59 -17.01
C ARG A 17 6.21 -7.70 -16.44
N ASN A 18 6.79 -8.81 -15.99
CA ASN A 18 6.04 -9.95 -15.42
C ASN A 18 5.73 -9.81 -13.92
N ARG A 19 5.89 -8.62 -13.32
CA ARG A 19 5.59 -8.42 -11.90
C ARG A 19 4.08 -8.36 -11.65
N ASN A 20 3.64 -8.98 -10.56
CA ASN A 20 2.24 -8.98 -10.14
C ASN A 20 1.87 -7.67 -9.43
N LEU A 21 1.26 -6.74 -10.16
CA LEU A 21 0.78 -5.46 -9.61
C LEU A 21 -0.52 -5.58 -8.79
N GLY A 22 -1.26 -6.68 -8.97
CA GLY A 22 -2.59 -6.85 -8.37
C GLY A 22 -2.57 -6.88 -6.85
N HIS A 23 -1.54 -7.47 -6.25
CA HIS A 23 -1.38 -7.50 -4.80
C HIS A 23 -1.17 -6.09 -4.23
N LYS A 24 -0.26 -5.31 -4.82
CA LYS A 24 -0.02 -3.92 -4.40
C LYS A 24 -1.25 -3.03 -4.62
N GLN A 25 -1.97 -3.19 -5.73
CA GLN A 25 -3.23 -2.48 -5.96
C GLN A 25 -4.28 -2.82 -4.90
N SER A 26 -4.44 -4.10 -4.55
CA SER A 26 -5.38 -4.52 -3.51
C SER A 26 -5.02 -3.95 -2.14
N MET A 27 -3.73 -3.86 -1.80
CA MET A 27 -3.29 -3.26 -0.53
C MET A 27 -3.58 -1.76 -0.50
N ALA A 28 -3.21 -1.04 -1.57
CA ALA A 28 -3.46 0.40 -1.68
C ALA A 28 -4.95 0.75 -1.54
N LEU A 29 -5.86 -0.07 -2.10
CA LEU A 29 -7.29 0.14 -1.96
C LEU A 29 -7.78 -0.06 -0.51
N ARG A 30 -7.24 -1.05 0.21
CA ARG A 30 -7.59 -1.31 1.61
C ARG A 30 -7.07 -0.21 2.52
N GLU A 31 -5.83 0.22 2.33
CA GLU A 31 -5.23 1.36 3.04
C GLU A 31 -6.03 2.64 2.81
N TYR A 32 -6.40 2.94 1.56
CA TYR A 32 -7.22 4.10 1.23
C TYR A 32 -8.58 4.06 1.94
N ALA A 33 -9.27 2.93 1.90
CA ALA A 33 -10.57 2.79 2.56
C ALA A 33 -10.48 2.99 4.08
N LEU A 34 -9.45 2.41 4.72
CA LEU A 34 -9.20 2.59 6.16
C LEU A 34 -8.83 4.03 6.51
N GLY A 35 -8.05 4.71 5.66
CA GLY A 35 -7.73 6.12 5.82
C GLY A 35 -8.97 7.00 5.76
N MET A 36 -9.86 6.77 4.78
CA MET A 36 -11.13 7.49 4.66
C MET A 36 -12.04 7.25 5.88
N GLU A 37 -12.10 6.01 6.38
CA GLU A 37 -12.84 5.67 7.58
C GLU A 37 -12.30 6.41 8.81
N ALA A 38 -10.98 6.45 8.99
CA ALA A 38 -10.34 7.18 10.10
C ALA A 38 -10.70 8.68 10.08
N VAL A 39 -10.68 9.30 8.88
CA VAL A 39 -11.07 10.70 8.70
C VAL A 39 -12.54 10.92 9.00
N SER A 40 -13.44 10.05 8.50
CA SER A 40 -14.88 10.14 8.79
C SER A 40 -15.15 10.10 10.29
N ARG A 41 -14.60 9.11 10.99
CA ARG A 41 -14.77 8.95 12.45
C ARG A 41 -14.24 10.15 13.24
N LEU A 42 -13.15 10.75 12.77
CA LEU A 42 -12.59 11.95 13.38
C LEU A 42 -13.53 13.17 13.19
N VAL A 43 -14.05 13.37 11.97
CA VAL A 43 -14.98 14.46 11.64
C VAL A 43 -16.30 14.32 12.42
N ASP A 44 -16.80 13.10 12.56
CA ASP A 44 -18.02 12.78 13.30
C ASP A 44 -17.85 12.84 14.83
N ARG A 45 -16.64 13.19 15.30
CA ARG A 45 -16.27 13.29 16.71
C ARG A 45 -16.52 12.00 17.50
N GLU A 46 -16.36 10.87 16.85
CA GLU A 46 -16.38 9.59 17.53
C GLU A 46 -15.25 9.52 18.58
N PRO A 47 -15.38 8.64 19.60
CA PRO A 47 -14.30 8.41 20.54
C PRO A 47 -12.98 8.09 19.82
N LEU A 48 -11.88 8.67 20.31
CA LEU A 48 -10.56 8.60 19.67
C LEU A 48 -10.10 7.17 19.35
N TRP A 49 -10.48 6.18 20.17
CA TRP A 49 -10.17 4.77 19.94
C TRP A 49 -10.81 4.20 18.67
N ARG A 50 -11.96 4.72 18.22
CA ARG A 50 -12.61 4.32 16.96
C ARG A 50 -11.81 4.80 15.76
N ALA A 51 -11.33 6.04 15.77
CA ALA A 51 -10.45 6.55 14.71
C ALA A 51 -9.11 5.80 14.70
N HIS A 52 -8.50 5.58 15.86
CA HIS A 52 -7.23 4.83 15.97
C HIS A 52 -7.34 3.39 15.51
N GLN A 53 -8.49 2.73 15.67
CA GLN A 53 -8.70 1.39 15.16
C GLN A 53 -8.44 1.31 13.64
N ALA A 54 -8.94 2.29 12.88
CA ALA A 54 -8.73 2.36 11.43
C ALA A 54 -7.28 2.73 11.07
N VAL A 55 -6.68 3.68 11.80
CA VAL A 55 -5.26 4.06 11.63
C VAL A 55 -4.31 2.88 11.89
N PHE A 56 -4.55 2.11 12.95
CA PHE A 56 -3.71 0.96 13.29
C PHE A 56 -3.92 -0.22 12.33
N ALA A 57 -5.10 -0.35 11.73
CA ALA A 57 -5.32 -1.32 10.65
C ALA A 57 -4.46 -0.98 9.42
N VAL A 58 -4.26 0.30 9.07
CA VAL A 58 -3.31 0.70 8.01
C VAL A 58 -1.88 0.28 8.36
N LEU A 59 -1.41 0.58 9.59
CA LEU A 59 -0.07 0.15 10.03
C LEU A 59 0.10 -1.38 10.00
N ALA A 60 -0.96 -2.13 10.31
CA ALA A 60 -0.94 -3.58 10.23
C ALA A 60 -0.81 -4.08 8.78
N LEU A 61 -1.48 -3.44 7.81
CA LEU A 61 -1.37 -3.77 6.39
C LEU A 61 0.05 -3.51 5.85
N GLU A 62 0.68 -2.42 6.26
CA GLU A 62 2.07 -2.07 5.89
C GLU A 62 3.11 -3.07 6.44
N SER A 63 2.71 -3.94 7.37
CA SER A 63 3.57 -5.01 7.89
C SER A 63 3.55 -6.27 7.03
N GLU A 64 2.64 -6.38 6.05
CA GLU A 64 2.64 -7.47 5.08
C GLU A 64 3.78 -7.27 4.05
N PRO A 65 4.61 -8.31 3.79
CA PRO A 65 5.73 -8.18 2.88
C PRO A 65 5.28 -7.98 1.41
N VAL A 66 5.53 -6.79 0.87
CA VAL A 66 5.36 -6.44 -0.55
C VAL A 66 6.73 -6.30 -1.21
N ASP A 67 6.84 -6.55 -2.53
CA ASP A 67 8.06 -6.22 -3.29
C ASP A 67 8.37 -4.72 -3.10
N PRO A 68 9.50 -4.34 -2.46
CA PRO A 68 9.82 -2.96 -2.12
C PRO A 68 10.09 -2.07 -3.35
N ARG A 69 10.13 -2.67 -4.54
CA ARG A 69 10.34 -2.00 -5.82
C ARG A 69 9.03 -1.77 -6.59
N LEU A 70 7.90 -2.27 -6.08
CA LEU A 70 6.59 -1.91 -6.57
C LEU A 70 6.14 -0.64 -5.88
#